data_AF-A0A314Z8T1-F1
#
_entry.id   AF-A0A314Z8T1-F1
#
_cell.length_a   1.000
_cell.length_b   1.000
_cell.length_c   1.000
_cell.angle_alpha   90.00
_cell.angle_beta   90.00
_cell.angle_gamma   90.00
#
_symmetry.space_group_name_H-M   'P 1'
#
loop_
_entity.id
_entity.type
_entity.pdbx_description
1 polymer ?
#
loop_
_entity_poly.entity_id
_entity_poly.type
_entity_poly.pdbx_seq_one_letter_code
_entity_poly.pdbx_strand_id
1 'polypeptide(L)'
;MWHLQLVALRHIGSMMWMELQEYSVETAIATIVDGSDSLKINTQHLRELSFRVGSIYQFIGELLIQTDNEAVLQARVGRNVDGIDLNLYYQSLQLLRQFQAHHLKNPAT
;
A
#
# COMPACT_ATOMS: atom_id res chain seq x y z
N MET A 1 -3.52 16.97 -13.38
CA MET A 1 -2.11 16.51 -13.33
C MET A 1 -1.41 16.80 -11.99
N TRP A 2 -2.16 17.08 -10.90
CA TRP A 2 -1.62 17.26 -9.53
C TRP A 2 -2.21 16.27 -8.51
N HIS A 3 -3.20 15.47 -8.93
CA HIS A 3 -3.87 14.48 -8.06
C HIS A 3 -3.13 13.14 -8.01
N LEU A 4 -2.58 12.66 -9.13
CA LEU A 4 -1.90 11.35 -9.21
C LEU A 4 -0.54 11.33 -8.49
N GLN A 5 0.22 12.42 -8.58
CA GLN A 5 1.44 12.56 -7.75
C GLN A 5 1.11 12.67 -6.26
N LEU A 6 -0.08 13.16 -5.88
CA LEU A 6 -0.44 13.31 -4.47
C LEU A 6 -0.81 11.97 -3.82
N VAL A 7 -1.45 11.04 -4.55
CA VAL A 7 -1.76 9.69 -4.03
C VAL A 7 -0.49 8.87 -3.84
N ALA A 8 0.45 8.95 -4.79
CA ALA A 8 1.74 8.27 -4.70
C ALA A 8 2.70 8.89 -3.68
N LEU A 9 2.64 10.21 -3.43
CA LEU A 9 3.64 10.94 -2.65
C LEU A 9 3.17 11.43 -1.27
N ARG A 10 1.87 11.49 -0.96
CA ARG A 10 1.40 11.81 0.41
C ARG A 10 1.60 10.68 1.42
N HIS A 11 1.86 9.46 0.96
CA HIS A 11 1.77 8.26 1.79
C HIS A 11 3.00 7.34 1.75
N ILE A 12 4.15 7.82 1.25
CA ILE A 12 5.42 7.05 1.26
C ILE A 12 5.88 6.63 2.68
N GLY A 13 5.29 7.20 3.74
CA GLY A 13 5.51 6.77 5.14
C GLY A 13 4.36 5.98 5.79
N SER A 14 3.25 5.68 5.09
CA SER A 14 2.10 4.96 5.64
C SER A 14 1.73 3.81 4.72
N MET A 15 2.10 2.61 5.14
CA MET A 15 1.73 1.36 4.51
C MET A 15 0.20 1.23 4.50
N MET A 16 -0.43 1.50 3.36
CA MET A 16 -1.88 1.42 3.18
C MET A 16 -2.27 -0.04 3.09
N TRP A 17 -2.97 -0.55 4.11
CA TRP A 17 -3.62 -1.84 4.02
C TRP A 17 -4.90 -1.64 3.22
N MET A 18 -5.14 -2.53 2.27
CA MET A 18 -6.29 -2.42 1.38
C MET A 18 -6.94 -3.78 1.24
N GLU A 19 -8.26 -3.75 1.07
CA GLU A 19 -9.03 -4.93 0.77
C GLU A 19 -8.67 -5.41 -0.64
N LEU A 20 -8.41 -6.70 -0.79
CA LEU A 20 -8.23 -7.32 -2.09
C LEU A 20 -9.58 -7.46 -2.78
N GLN A 21 -9.83 -6.63 -3.78
CA GLN A 21 -11.09 -6.65 -4.52
C GLN A 21 -11.07 -7.67 -5.67
N GLU A 22 -9.95 -7.79 -6.36
CA GLU A 22 -9.83 -8.68 -7.52
C GLU A 22 -8.43 -9.28 -7.61
N TYR A 23 -8.31 -10.51 -8.10
CA TYR A 23 -7.03 -11.13 -8.41
C TYR A 23 -7.13 -12.01 -9.66
N SER A 24 -6.26 -11.76 -10.64
CA SER A 24 -6.09 -12.59 -11.83
C SER A 24 -4.84 -13.44 -11.71
N VAL A 25 -5.01 -14.76 -11.72
CA VAL A 25 -3.91 -15.74 -11.73
C VAL A 25 -3.13 -15.68 -13.05
N GLU A 26 -3.82 -15.43 -14.16
CA GLU A 26 -3.22 -15.41 -15.50
C GLU A 26 -2.23 -14.25 -15.67
N THR A 27 -2.61 -13.05 -15.20
CA THR A 27 -1.79 -11.84 -15.35
C THR A 27 -0.94 -11.54 -14.11
N ALA A 28 -1.15 -12.26 -13.01
CA ALA A 28 -0.59 -11.96 -11.69
C ALA A 28 -0.84 -10.51 -11.26
N ILE A 29 -2.02 -9.98 -11.60
CA ILE A 29 -2.46 -8.65 -11.19
C ILE A 29 -3.53 -8.78 -10.12
N ALA A 30 -3.33 -8.08 -9.02
CA ALA A 30 -4.30 -7.90 -7.96
C ALA A 30 -4.78 -6.44 -7.95
N THR A 31 -6.05 -6.21 -7.64
CA THR A 31 -6.60 -4.87 -7.42
C THR A 31 -6.96 -4.75 -5.96
N ILE A 32 -6.36 -3.76 -5.30
CA ILE A 32 -6.63 -3.44 -3.91
C ILE A 32 -7.37 -2.11 -3.79
N VAL A 33 -8.25 -1.98 -2.80
CA VAL A 33 -9.09 -0.79 -2.60
C VAL A 33 -9.04 -0.24 -1.17
N ASP A 34 -9.10 1.09 -1.06
CA ASP A 34 -9.36 1.85 0.16
C ASP A 34 -10.41 2.93 -0.12
N GLY A 35 -11.63 2.73 0.36
CA GLY A 35 -12.76 3.60 0.03
C GLY A 35 -13.03 3.66 -1.47
N SER A 36 -12.85 4.83 -2.09
CA SER A 36 -12.99 5.04 -3.53
C SER A 36 -11.69 4.92 -4.32
N ASP A 37 -10.56 4.80 -3.63
CA ASP A 37 -9.25 4.72 -4.26
C ASP A 37 -8.88 3.25 -4.51
N SER A 38 -8.18 3.00 -5.63
CA SER A 38 -7.72 1.67 -5.99
C SER A 38 -6.28 1.69 -6.50
N LEU A 39 -5.57 0.57 -6.32
CA LEU A 39 -4.21 0.39 -6.81
C LEU A 39 -4.04 -1.01 -7.40
N LYS A 40 -3.42 -1.09 -8.57
CA LYS A 40 -3.02 -2.36 -9.18
C LYS A 40 -1.69 -2.83 -8.59
N ILE A 41 -1.63 -4.10 -8.25
CA ILE A 41 -0.48 -4.77 -7.66
C ILE A 41 -0.04 -5.87 -8.61
N ASN A 42 1.17 -5.77 -9.13
CA ASN A 42 1.82 -6.86 -9.83
C ASN A 42 2.43 -7.82 -8.79
N THR A 43 1.89 -9.04 -8.74
CA THR A 43 2.25 -10.07 -7.76
C THR A 43 3.14 -11.16 -8.36
N GLN A 44 3.74 -10.97 -9.54
CA GLN A 44 4.51 -12.00 -10.26
C GLN A 44 5.67 -12.59 -9.43
N HIS A 45 6.16 -11.86 -8.43
CA HIS A 45 7.24 -12.29 -7.54
C HIS A 45 6.75 -12.92 -6.23
N LEU A 46 5.44 -12.95 -5.98
CA LEU A 46 4.84 -13.49 -4.75
C LEU A 46 4.38 -14.93 -5.01
N ARG A 47 5.31 -15.88 -5.01
CA ARG A 47 5.05 -17.27 -5.41
C ARG A 47 4.33 -18.13 -4.36
N GLU A 48 4.34 -17.73 -3.11
CA GLU A 48 3.84 -18.55 -1.98
C GLU A 48 2.58 -17.97 -1.33
N LEU A 49 2.04 -16.85 -1.84
CA LEU A 49 0.90 -16.18 -1.24
C LEU A 49 -0.39 -16.61 -1.92
N SER A 50 -1.29 -17.27 -1.17
CA SER A 50 -2.65 -17.55 -1.63
C SER A 50 -3.53 -16.32 -1.40
N PHE A 51 -3.95 -15.70 -2.50
CA PHE A 51 -4.81 -14.52 -2.46
C PHE A 51 -6.28 -14.90 -2.24
N ARG A 52 -6.93 -14.20 -1.29
CA ARG A 52 -8.35 -14.34 -0.96
C ARG A 52 -9.03 -12.99 -1.16
N VAL A 53 -9.94 -12.92 -2.13
CA VAL A 53 -10.77 -11.72 -2.34
C VAL A 53 -11.59 -11.43 -1.08
N GLY A 54 -11.68 -10.15 -0.72
CA GLY A 54 -12.33 -9.65 0.50
C GLY A 54 -11.42 -9.66 1.75
N SER A 55 -10.21 -10.22 1.66
CA SER A 55 -9.22 -10.16 2.74
C SER A 55 -8.35 -8.91 2.64
N ILE A 56 -7.73 -8.53 3.75
CA ILE A 56 -6.84 -7.38 3.84
C ILE A 56 -5.39 -7.83 3.63
N TYR A 57 -4.67 -7.12 2.76
CA TYR A 57 -3.26 -7.41 2.48
C TYR A 57 -2.36 -6.20 2.67
N GLN A 58 -1.11 -6.47 3.09
CA GLN A 58 0.02 -5.55 2.87
C GLN A 58 0.75 -5.92 1.61
N PHE A 59 1.27 -4.90 0.94
CA PHE A 59 2.32 -5.07 -0.05
C PHE A 59 3.45 -4.08 0.18
N ILE A 60 4.67 -4.55 -0.08
CA ILE A 60 5.87 -3.71 -0.16
C ILE A 60 6.49 -3.96 -1.53
N GLY A 61 6.85 -2.89 -2.22
CA GLY A 61 7.36 -2.97 -3.57
C GLY A 61 7.71 -1.62 -4.18
N GLU A 62 8.03 -1.64 -5.46
CA GLU A 62 8.36 -0.44 -6.23
C GLU A 62 7.12 0.08 -6.97
N LEU A 63 6.82 1.37 -6.87
CA LEU A 63 5.72 1.98 -7.63
C LEU A 63 6.20 2.34 -9.05
N LEU A 64 5.54 1.76 -10.05
CA LEU A 64 5.80 2.03 -11.46
C LEU A 64 4.65 2.86 -12.04
N ILE A 65 4.96 3.99 -12.66
CA ILE A 65 4.00 4.82 -13.38
C ILE A 65 4.16 4.51 -14.86
N GLN A 66 3.11 3.95 -15.46
CA GLN A 66 3.10 3.59 -16.88
C GLN A 66 2.84 4.81 -17.76
N THR A 67 3.07 4.67 -19.08
CA THR A 67 2.93 5.74 -20.08
C THR A 67 1.50 6.29 -20.20
N ASP A 68 0.50 5.55 -19.75
CA ASP A 68 -0.91 5.95 -19.66
C ASP A 68 -1.27 6.63 -18.33
N ASN A 69 -0.27 6.95 -17.49
CA ASN A 69 -0.41 7.44 -16.11
C ASN A 69 -1.05 6.44 -15.13
N GLU A 70 -1.18 5.17 -15.50
CA GLU A 70 -1.59 4.14 -14.55
C GLU A 70 -0.44 3.79 -13.59
N ALA A 71 -0.73 3.82 -12.30
CA ALA A 71 0.22 3.43 -11.26
C ALA A 71 0.05 1.94 -10.92
N VAL A 72 1.13 1.18 -10.99
CA VAL A 72 1.16 -0.24 -10.62
C VAL A 72 2.29 -0.47 -9.61
N LEU A 73 1.97 -1.10 -8.47
CA LEU A 73 2.98 -1.51 -7.51
C LEU A 73 3.57 -2.86 -7.92
N GLN A 74 4.87 -2.91 -8.19
CA GLN A 74 5.60 -4.15 -8.34
C GLN A 74 5.91 -4.75 -6.97
N ALA A 75 5.08 -5.69 -6.51
CA ALA A 75 5.24 -6.26 -5.17
C ALA A 75 6.47 -7.16 -5.08
N ARG A 76 7.18 -7.02 -3.96
CA ARG A 76 8.31 -7.86 -3.53
C ARG A 76 7.97 -8.66 -2.28
N VAL A 77 7.12 -8.09 -1.43
CA VAL A 77 6.56 -8.75 -0.25
C VAL A 77 5.06 -8.54 -0.24
N GLY A 78 4.32 -9.58 0.15
CA GLY A 78 2.88 -9.52 0.37
C GLY A 78 2.50 -10.32 1.61
N ARG A 79 1.54 -9.83 2.40
CA ARG A 79 1.06 -10.53 3.61
C ARG A 79 -0.43 -10.34 3.81
N ASN A 80 -1.17 -11.43 4.05
CA ASN A 80 -2.53 -11.36 4.58
C ASN A 80 -2.48 -10.89 6.04
N VAL A 81 -3.31 -9.91 6.37
CA VAL A 81 -3.41 -9.34 7.73
C VAL A 81 -4.83 -9.27 8.24
N ASP A 82 -5.64 -10.26 7.86
CA ASP A 82 -6.94 -10.43 8.47
C ASP A 82 -6.79 -10.55 9.99
N GLY A 83 -7.63 -9.83 10.73
CA GLY A 83 -7.59 -9.78 12.18
C GLY A 83 -6.67 -8.73 12.79
N ILE A 84 -6.01 -7.88 11.98
CA ILE A 84 -5.33 -6.70 12.51
C ILE A 84 -6.35 -5.70 13.10
N ASP A 85 -6.05 -5.12 14.26
CA ASP A 85 -6.82 -3.98 14.78
C ASP A 85 -6.45 -2.73 13.99
N LEU A 86 -7.30 -2.36 13.05
CA LEU A 86 -7.09 -1.21 12.17
C LEU A 86 -7.07 0.11 12.94
N ASN A 87 -7.88 0.25 13.98
CA ASN A 87 -7.92 1.49 14.77
C ASN A 87 -6.59 1.70 15.50
N LEU A 88 -6.08 0.65 16.14
CA LEU A 88 -4.78 0.70 16.80
C LEU A 88 -3.64 0.96 15.80
N TYR A 89 -3.72 0.33 14.62
CA TYR A 89 -2.75 0.58 13.55
C TYR A 89 -2.70 2.05 13.15
N TYR A 90 -3.84 2.68 12.87
CA TYR A 90 -3.89 4.09 12.49
C TYR A 90 -3.39 5.01 13.60
N GLN A 91 -3.71 4.72 14.87
CA GLN A 91 -3.19 5.47 16.02
C GLN A 91 -1.66 5.36 16.10
N SER A 92 -1.10 4.15 15.89
CA SER A 92 0.35 3.94 15.91
C SER A 92 1.07 4.72 14.81
N LEU A 93 0.52 4.76 13.59
CA LEU A 93 1.05 5.55 12.48
C LEU A 93 0.98 7.05 12.74
N GLN A 94 -0.08 7.52 13.40
CA GLN A 94 -0.19 8.93 13.78
C GLN A 94 0.92 9.33 14.76
N LEU A 95 1.17 8.52 15.79
CA LEU A 95 2.25 8.74 16.74
C LEU A 95 3.62 8.73 16.06
N LEU A 96 3.87 7.77 15.16
CA LEU A 96 5.12 7.71 14.38
C LEU A 96 5.35 8.98 13.57
N ARG A 97 4.31 9.46 12.85
CA ARG A 97 4.41 10.70 12.06
C ARG A 97 4.66 11.92 12.93
N GLN A 98 4.01 12.01 14.09
CA GLN A 98 4.23 13.10 15.05
C GLN A 98 5.67 13.09 15.57
N PHE A 99 6.19 11.91 15.93
CA PHE A 99 7.56 11.73 16.37
C PHE A 99 8.57 12.14 15.28
N GLN A 100 8.43 11.61 14.08
CA GLN A 100 9.30 11.95 12.94
C GLN A 100 9.25 13.45 12.62
N ALA A 101 8.07 14.06 12.60
CA ALA A 101 7.92 15.48 12.35
C ALA A 101 8.56 16.36 13.43
N HIS A 102 8.60 15.89 14.69
CA HIS A 102 9.29 16.59 15.77
C HIS A 102 10.81 16.52 15.59
N HIS A 103 11.36 15.32 15.32
CA HIS A 103 12.81 15.13 15.14
C HIS A 103 13.36 15.78 13.87
N LEU A 104 12.60 15.79 12.77
CA LEU A 104 13.01 16.50 11.55
C LEU A 104 13.06 18.03 11.73
N LYS A 105 12.28 18.58 12.67
CA LYS A 105 12.31 20.01 13.01
C LYS A 105 13.43 20.38 14.00
N ASN A 106 13.92 19.39 14.77
CA ASN A 106 14.96 19.55 15.78
C ASN A 106 16.09 18.53 15.56
N PRO A 107 16.99 18.73 14.58
CA PRO A 107 18.03 17.75 14.22
C PRO A 107 19.17 17.61 15.26
N ALA A 108 19.08 18.26 16.42
CA ALA A 108 20.18 18.44 17.37
C ALA A 108 20.01 17.67 18.70
N THR A 109 19.25 16.57 18.73
CA THR A 109 19.31 15.56 19.81
C THR A 109 19.64 14.21 19.21
#